data_AF-A0A645CK28-F1
#
_entry.id   AF-A0A645CK28-F1
#
_cell.length_a   1.000
_cell.length_b   1.000
_cell.length_c   1.000
_cell.angle_alpha   90.00
_cell.angle_beta   90.00
_cell.angle_gamma   90.00
#
_symmetry.space_group_name_H-M   'P 1'
#
loop_
_entity.id
_entity.type
_entity.pdbx_description
1 polymer ?
#
loop_
_entity_poly.entity_id
_entity_poly.type
_entity_poly.pdbx_seq_one_letter_code
_entity_poly.pdbx_strand_id
1 'polypeptide(L)'
;MLAEAAADVKQIIARAYGKTPAEITIDESSKEALAAVIIKERTKELCFEAHNLFDITRQKRSLIRESKTNSTLKKLTYPNNKFILPIPQTELNANPNMVQNPL
;
A
#
# COMPACT_ATOMS: atom_id res chain seq x y z
N MET A 1 -2.23 15.95 -15.94
CA MET A 1 -1.57 15.23 -14.83
C MET A 1 -2.47 14.99 -13.62
N LEU A 2 -2.80 15.99 -12.77
CA LEU A 2 -3.69 15.75 -11.59
C LEU A 2 -5.13 15.42 -12.00
N ALA A 3 -5.70 16.17 -12.94
CA ALA A 3 -7.06 15.95 -13.44
C ALA A 3 -7.22 14.58 -14.11
N GLU A 4 -6.21 14.12 -14.86
CA GLU A 4 -6.20 12.79 -15.49
C GLU A 4 -6.13 11.68 -14.45
N ALA A 5 -5.21 11.77 -13.48
CA ALA A 5 -5.13 10.79 -12.40
C ALA A 5 -6.42 10.74 -11.57
N ALA A 6 -7.07 11.88 -11.32
CA ALA A 6 -8.37 11.92 -10.68
C ALA A 6 -9.45 11.25 -11.56
N ALA A 7 -9.43 11.47 -12.88
CA ALA A 7 -10.35 10.84 -13.80
C ALA A 7 -10.20 9.30 -13.81
N ASP A 8 -8.97 8.78 -13.77
CA ASP A 8 -8.72 7.33 -13.73
C ASP A 8 -9.29 6.69 -12.46
N VAL A 9 -9.06 7.32 -11.29
CA VAL A 9 -9.60 6.83 -10.02
C VAL A 9 -11.14 6.91 -10.01
N LYS A 10 -11.72 7.95 -10.61
CA LYS A 10 -13.18 8.06 -10.74
C LYS A 10 -13.79 6.90 -11.52
N GLN A 11 -13.12 6.40 -12.57
CA GLN A 11 -13.60 5.23 -13.31
C GLN A 11 -13.72 4.00 -12.41
N ILE A 12 -12.69 3.75 -11.60
CA ILE A 12 -12.64 2.60 -10.67
C ILE A 12 -13.76 2.72 -9.63
N ILE A 13 -13.86 3.88 -8.99
CA ILE A 13 -14.88 4.16 -7.96
C ILE A 13 -16.30 4.04 -8.53
N ALA A 14 -16.53 4.60 -9.73
CA ALA A 14 -17.82 4.56 -10.41
C ALA A 14 -18.24 3.12 -10.69
N ARG A 15 -17.33 2.30 -11.22
CA ARG A 15 -17.57 0.86 -11.42
C ARG A 15 -17.94 0.17 -10.11
N ALA A 16 -17.19 0.41 -9.05
CA ALA A 16 -17.40 -0.26 -7.76
C ALA A 16 -18.77 0.09 -7.13
N TYR A 17 -19.27 1.31 -7.35
CA TYR A 17 -20.55 1.76 -6.83
C TYR A 17 -21.73 1.62 -7.82
N GLY A 18 -21.51 1.09 -9.03
CA GLY A 18 -22.55 1.00 -10.05
C GLY A 18 -23.05 2.38 -10.53
N LYS A 19 -22.16 3.38 -10.55
CA LYS A 19 -22.44 4.77 -10.96
C LYS A 19 -21.71 5.10 -12.25
N THR A 20 -22.02 6.27 -12.82
CA THR A 20 -21.22 6.86 -13.89
C THR A 20 -20.05 7.69 -13.32
N PRO A 21 -18.91 7.82 -14.03
CA PRO A 21 -17.78 8.62 -13.56
C PRO A 21 -18.10 10.11 -13.31
N ALA A 22 -19.12 10.63 -13.98
CA ALA A 22 -19.60 12.01 -13.80
C ALA A 22 -20.24 12.23 -12.41
N GLU A 23 -20.73 11.16 -11.77
CA GLU A 23 -21.33 11.20 -10.43
C GLU A 23 -20.28 11.08 -9.30
N ILE A 24 -19.01 10.84 -9.64
CA ILE A 24 -17.93 10.73 -8.65
C ILE A 24 -17.17 12.05 -8.55
N THR A 25 -17.18 12.62 -7.36
CA THR A 25 -16.47 13.86 -7.04
C THR A 25 -15.15 13.56 -6.33
N ILE A 26 -14.06 14.12 -6.86
CA ILE A 26 -12.72 14.13 -6.25
C ILE A 26 -12.20 15.55 -6.45
N ASP A 27 -12.25 16.36 -5.39
CA ASP A 27 -11.94 17.80 -5.43
C ASP A 27 -10.59 18.11 -4.77
N GLU A 28 -9.61 17.21 -4.97
CA GLU A 28 -8.28 17.38 -4.39
C GLU A 28 -7.42 18.31 -5.26
N SER A 29 -6.93 19.39 -4.65
CA SER A 29 -6.12 20.42 -5.33
C SER A 29 -4.62 20.20 -5.22
N SER A 30 -4.18 19.22 -4.40
CA SER A 30 -2.76 18.90 -4.21
C SER A 30 -2.41 17.45 -4.59
N LYS A 31 -1.13 17.23 -4.92
CA LYS A 31 -0.61 15.90 -5.24
C LYS A 31 -0.72 14.96 -4.05
N GLU A 32 -0.46 15.48 -2.86
CA GLU A 32 -0.43 14.73 -1.61
C GLU A 32 -1.84 14.25 -1.24
N ALA A 33 -2.84 15.12 -1.40
CA ALA A 33 -4.22 14.77 -1.11
C ALA A 33 -4.79 13.78 -2.13
N LEU A 34 -4.52 13.99 -3.43
CA LEU A 34 -4.89 13.03 -4.46
C LEU A 34 -4.18 11.67 -4.28
N ALA A 35 -2.91 11.68 -3.88
CA ALA A 35 -2.18 10.44 -3.56
C ALA A 35 -2.81 9.69 -2.38
N ALA A 36 -3.30 10.38 -1.35
CA ALA A 36 -4.02 9.75 -0.25
C ALA A 36 -5.32 9.08 -0.72
N VAL A 37 -6.07 9.72 -1.63
CA VAL A 37 -7.25 9.14 -2.29
C VAL A 37 -6.87 7.88 -3.06
N ILE A 38 -5.85 7.96 -3.92
CA ILE A 38 -5.36 6.81 -4.71
C ILE A 38 -4.98 5.64 -3.80
N ILE A 39 -4.24 5.87 -2.73
CA ILE A 39 -3.79 4.78 -1.85
C ILE A 39 -4.98 4.14 -1.13
N LYS A 40 -5.92 4.96 -0.67
CA LYS A 40 -7.16 4.46 -0.05
C LYS A 40 -7.95 3.59 -1.04
N GLU A 41 -8.04 4.02 -2.30
CA GLU A 41 -8.76 3.26 -3.32
C GLU A 41 -8.05 1.96 -3.70
N ARG A 42 -6.72 1.97 -3.81
CA ARG A 42 -5.93 0.75 -4.02
C ARG A 42 -6.15 -0.30 -2.93
N THR A 43 -6.24 0.12 -1.66
CA THR A 43 -6.52 -0.81 -0.55
C THR A 43 -7.90 -1.45 -0.65
N LYS A 44 -8.92 -0.71 -1.12
CA LYS A 44 -10.28 -1.25 -1.29
C LYS A 44 -10.38 -2.16 -2.50
N GLU A 45 -9.89 -1.67 -3.64
CA GLU A 45 -10.04 -2.31 -4.94
C GLU A 45 -9.25 -3.62 -5.01
N LEU A 46 -8.01 -3.61 -4.50
CA LEU A 46 -7.07 -4.74 -4.58
C LEU A 46 -7.01 -5.51 -3.25
N CYS A 47 -8.09 -5.50 -2.49
CA CYS A 47 -8.14 -6.13 -1.18
C CYS A 47 -7.96 -7.65 -1.31
N PHE A 48 -7.05 -8.22 -0.51
CA PHE A 48 -6.72 -9.65 -0.52
C PHE A 48 -6.04 -10.17 -1.80
N GLU A 49 -5.58 -9.28 -2.68
CA GLU A 49 -4.83 -9.62 -3.90
C GLU A 49 -3.30 -9.44 -3.74
N ALA A 50 -2.79 -9.49 -2.52
CA ALA A 50 -1.36 -9.40 -2.19
C ALA A 50 -0.63 -8.07 -2.55
N HIS A 51 -1.35 -7.00 -2.89
CA HIS A 51 -0.72 -5.71 -3.25
C HIS A 51 -0.31 -4.83 -2.06
N ASN A 52 -1.07 -4.87 -0.97
CA ASN A 52 -0.97 -3.87 0.10
C ASN A 52 0.42 -3.82 0.78
N LEU A 53 1.08 -4.97 0.96
CA LEU A 53 2.43 -5.01 1.53
C LEU A 53 3.42 -4.20 0.69
N PHE A 54 3.41 -4.40 -0.63
CA PHE A 54 4.29 -3.71 -1.56
C PHE A 54 3.99 -2.22 -1.65
N ASP A 55 2.71 -1.83 -1.56
CA ASP A 55 2.31 -0.42 -1.53
C ASP A 55 2.83 0.29 -0.28
N ILE A 56 2.71 -0.33 0.89
CA ILE A 56 3.23 0.22 2.15
C ILE A 56 4.75 0.40 2.09
N THR A 57 5.48 -0.61 1.62
CA THR A 57 6.95 -0.59 1.63
C THR A 57 7.54 0.35 0.58
N ARG A 58 7.04 0.34 -0.66
CA ARG A 58 7.54 1.24 -1.73
C ARG A 58 7.30 2.72 -1.41
N GLN A 59 6.25 3.01 -0.64
CA GLN A 59 5.92 4.37 -0.19
C GLN A 59 6.56 4.73 1.15
N LYS A 60 7.36 3.83 1.76
CA LYS A 60 8.03 4.05 3.06
C LYS A 60 7.05 4.38 4.19
N ARG A 61 5.86 3.76 4.17
CA ARG A 61 4.79 4.01 5.14
C ARG A 61 4.81 2.99 6.26
N SER A 62 4.31 3.39 7.42
CA SER A 62 4.05 2.46 8.52
C SER A 62 2.79 1.63 8.22
N LEU A 63 2.81 0.35 8.59
CA LEU A 63 1.60 -0.46 8.61
C LEU A 63 0.76 -0.06 9.82
N ILE A 64 -0.49 0.31 9.59
CA ILE A 64 -1.43 0.70 10.63
C ILE A 64 -2.73 -0.05 10.37
N ARG A 65 -3.14 -0.89 11.33
CA ARG A 65 -4.45 -1.56 11.33
C ARG A 65 -5.42 -0.74 12.18
N GLU A 66 -6.70 -0.85 11.85
CA GLU A 66 -7.79 -0.22 12.59
C GLU A 66 -7.82 -0.73 14.04
N SER A 67 -8.22 0.12 14.99
CA SER A 67 -8.06 -0.15 16.43
C SER A 67 -8.88 -1.34 16.93
N LYS A 68 -10.03 -1.63 16.30
CA LYS A 68 -10.91 -2.76 16.58
C LYS A 68 -10.52 -4.04 15.85
N THR A 69 -9.40 -4.07 15.13
CA THR A 69 -8.88 -5.32 14.56
C THR A 69 -8.57 -6.36 15.64
N ASN A 70 -8.84 -7.63 15.33
CA ASN A 70 -8.46 -8.78 16.17
C ASN A 70 -6.98 -9.15 16.05
N SER A 71 -6.20 -8.43 15.23
CA SER A 71 -4.77 -8.68 15.10
C SER A 71 -3.98 -8.25 16.34
N THR A 72 -3.06 -9.10 16.78
CA THR A 72 -2.10 -8.80 17.86
C THR A 72 -1.07 -7.75 17.46
N LEU A 73 -0.73 -7.65 16.17
CA LEU A 73 0.17 -6.62 15.63
C LEU A 73 -0.65 -5.51 14.97
N LYS A 74 -0.93 -4.42 15.69
CA LYS A 74 -1.75 -3.32 15.16
C LYS A 74 -0.97 -2.26 14.40
N LYS A 75 0.32 -2.10 14.70
CA LYS A 75 1.19 -1.10 14.08
C LYS A 75 2.58 -1.68 13.85
N LEU A 76 3.18 -1.35 12.71
CA LEU A 76 4.60 -1.55 12.42
C LEU A 76 5.17 -0.26 11.82
N THR A 77 6.01 0.43 12.59
CA THR A 77 6.62 1.70 12.15
C THR A 77 7.67 1.44 11.07
N TYR A 78 7.64 2.20 9.97
CA TYR A 78 8.70 2.16 8.96
C TYR A 78 9.89 3.06 9.37
N PRO A 79 11.16 2.64 9.15
CA PRO A 79 11.58 1.34 8.62
C PRO A 79 11.47 0.23 9.67
N ASN A 80 11.29 -1.02 9.21
CA ASN A 80 11.26 -2.20 10.07
C ASN A 80 11.77 -3.44 9.33
N ASN A 81 12.61 -4.25 9.99
CA ASN A 81 13.10 -5.50 9.44
C ASN A 81 12.03 -6.56 9.17
N LYS A 82 10.79 -6.42 9.69
CA LYS A 82 9.69 -7.36 9.39
C LYS A 82 9.00 -7.10 8.04
N PHE A 83 9.35 -6.02 7.34
CA PHE A 83 8.83 -5.76 5.99
C PHE A 83 9.53 -6.57 4.91
N ILE A 84 10.76 -7.03 5.17
CA ILE A 84 11.58 -7.82 4.26
C ILE A 84 11.98 -9.10 4.98
N LEU A 85 11.60 -10.25 4.44
CA LEU A 85 11.98 -11.52 5.06
C LEU A 85 13.51 -11.67 5.07
N PRO A 86 14.08 -12.30 6.11
CA PRO A 86 15.51 -12.55 6.15
C PRO A 86 15.91 -13.48 5.01
N ILE A 87 17.13 -13.29 4.50
CA ILE A 87 17.75 -14.26 3.61
C ILE A 87 17.84 -15.61 4.37
N PRO A 88 17.45 -16.74 3.76
CA PRO A 88 17.45 -18.02 4.45
C PRO A 88 18.83 -18.38 5.00
N GLN A 89 18.87 -18.94 6.21
CA GLN A 89 20.13 -19.30 6.86
C GLN A 89 20.91 -20.35 6.07
N THR A 90 20.21 -21.22 5.32
CA THR A 90 20.85 -22.20 4.43
C THR A 90 21.66 -21.53 3.33
N GLU A 91 21.17 -20.42 2.77
CA GLU A 91 21.90 -19.64 1.75
C GLU A 91 23.12 -18.94 2.34
N LEU A 92 23.00 -18.38 3.55
CA LEU A 92 24.12 -17.77 4.26
C LEU A 92 25.22 -18.80 4.60
N ASN A 93 24.83 -20.02 4.98
CA ASN A 93 25.78 -21.09 5.27
C ASN A 93 26.47 -21.62 4.01
N ALA A 94 25.75 -21.67 2.88
CA ALA A 94 26.26 -22.19 1.61
C ALA A 94 27.17 -21.20 0.87
N ASN A 95 26.89 -19.89 0.96
CA ASN A 95 27.65 -18.85 0.27
C ASN A 95 28.26 -17.86 1.28
N PRO A 96 29.56 -17.94 1.58
CA PRO A 96 30.22 -17.06 2.56
C PRO A 96 30.27 -15.58 2.13
N ASN A 97 30.03 -15.27 0.85
CA ASN A 97 29.93 -13.89 0.36
C ASN A 97 28.52 -13.30 0.54
N MET A 98 27.54 -14.10 0.96
CA MET A 98 26.17 -13.63 1.17
C MET A 98 26.08 -12.84 2.48
N VAL A 99 25.44 -11.67 2.42
CA VAL A 99 25.26 -10.77 3.57
C VAL A 99 23.78 -10.68 3.90
N GLN A 100 23.42 -10.83 5.19
CA GLN A 100 22.04 -10.69 5.64
C GLN A 100 21.52 -9.26 5.43
N ASN A 101 20.20 -9.14 5.29
CA ASN A 101 19.50 -7.86 5.26
C ASN A 101 19.82 -7.01 6.52
N PRO A 102 19.89 -5.67 6.39
CA PRO A 102 20.07 -4.79 7.54
C PRO A 102 18.94 -4.97 8.58
N LEU A 103 19.29 -4.84 9.86
CA LEU A 103 18.33 -4.87 10.97
C LEU A 103 17.58 -3.54 11.14
#